data_AF-A0AAE1RC31-F1
#
_entry.id   AF-A0AAE1RC31-F1
#
_cell.length_a   1.000
_cell.length_b   1.000
_cell.length_c   1.000
_cell.angle_alpha   90.00
_cell.angle_beta   90.00
_cell.angle_gamma   90.00
#
_symmetry.space_group_name_H-M   'P 1'
#
loop_
_entity.id
_entity.type
_entity.pdbx_description
1 polymer ?
#
loop_
_entity_poly.entity_id
_entity_poly.type
_entity_poly.pdbx_seq_one_letter_code
_entity_poly.pdbx_strand_id
1 'polypeptide(L)'
;MKKEMFQPIFFAIFMKGFLITICLVASISLIISLTPHFSNNYARSSAVAVTNNNIEKYIIKEEEDEETNISHILFGIGGSAKTWHNRSRYSDLWWRPKVTRGFVWLDEEPHQNEPWPETSPPYRVSQDTSEFKYNCWFGNRTAVRIARIVKESFELGLTNVRWYVMGDDDTVFFTENLVAVLGKYDYNQMYYIGGNSESVEQNVVCSYSMAFGGGGIAISYPLAAVLVKILDGCINRYHYMYGSDQKIGGCMAEIGVPLTHELGFHQMDIKGSPRGILAAHPVAPLVSLHHLGKLHPLFPSMNHRDSVKKLIEAYEKDPSRIVQQTLCYDLKRNWSLSVSWGYSVQLYPWLMNARELGFPVQTFNTWLDSKEPFTFDTRPNYVEPCKRPIEYFLDQVVRLQNGATLTSYSTIIGDDFNNRCENQKYKPALAIHMVNVTAPILSPLVWRQLDVDDDNGIRFHIHIPKFI
;
A
#
# COMPACT_ATOMS: atom_id res chain seq x y z
N MET A 1 5.72 2.24 -65.56
CA MET A 1 6.30 3.58 -65.86
C MET A 1 5.16 4.58 -65.86
N LYS A 2 5.05 5.65 -65.07
CA LYS A 2 5.81 6.27 -63.96
C LYS A 2 4.79 6.50 -62.84
N LYS A 3 5.11 6.21 -61.57
CA LYS A 3 4.32 6.68 -60.42
C LYS A 3 5.04 7.90 -59.86
N GLU A 4 4.38 9.05 -59.94
CA GLU A 4 4.88 10.33 -59.44
C GLU A 4 5.06 10.28 -57.92
N MET A 5 6.20 10.78 -57.48
CA MET A 5 6.62 10.89 -56.10
C MET A 5 6.01 12.18 -55.54
N PHE A 6 4.88 12.07 -54.83
CA PHE A 6 4.29 13.19 -54.09
C PHE A 6 5.26 13.66 -53.00
N GLN A 7 5.70 14.92 -53.07
CA GLN A 7 6.74 15.46 -52.20
C GLN A 7 6.25 15.69 -50.76
N PRO A 8 7.00 15.26 -49.72
CA PRO A 8 6.65 15.40 -48.29
C PRO A 8 6.61 16.86 -47.77
N ILE A 9 7.07 17.82 -48.57
CA ILE A 9 7.13 19.25 -48.19
C ILE A 9 5.73 19.89 -48.22
N PHE A 10 4.88 19.51 -49.18
CA PHE A 10 3.53 20.07 -49.30
C PHE A 10 2.62 19.65 -48.14
N PHE A 11 2.76 18.42 -47.66
CA PHE A 11 2.00 17.90 -46.51
C PHE A 11 2.40 18.59 -45.20
N ALA A 12 3.70 18.87 -45.01
CA ALA A 12 4.20 19.58 -43.84
C ALA A 12 3.73 21.05 -43.78
N ILE A 13 3.63 21.73 -44.92
CA ILE A 13 3.12 23.11 -45.01
C ILE A 13 1.62 23.15 -44.69
N PHE A 14 0.85 22.19 -45.21
CA PHE A 14 -0.59 22.09 -44.96
C PHE A 14 -0.90 21.79 -43.48
N MET A 15 -0.13 20.89 -42.85
CA MET A 15 -0.29 20.57 -41.42
C MET A 15 0.08 21.75 -40.50
N LYS A 16 1.11 22.54 -40.85
CA LYS A 16 1.46 23.76 -40.10
C LYS A 16 0.38 24.84 -40.23
N GLY A 17 -0.20 25.02 -41.42
CA GLY A 17 -1.33 25.93 -41.62
C GLY A 17 -2.54 25.53 -40.78
N PHE A 18 -2.90 24.24 -40.78
CA PHE A 18 -4.05 23.71 -40.03
C PHE A 18 -3.91 23.87 -38.51
N LEU A 19 -2.71 23.63 -37.95
CA LEU A 19 -2.43 23.82 -36.52
C LEU A 19 -2.54 25.28 -36.07
N ILE A 20 -2.07 26.22 -36.89
CA ILE A 20 -2.17 27.66 -36.58
C ILE A 20 -3.64 28.11 -36.53
N THR A 21 -4.48 27.62 -37.45
CA THR A 21 -5.91 27.95 -37.47
C THR A 21 -6.65 27.41 -36.24
N ILE A 22 -6.32 26.19 -35.79
CA ILE A 22 -6.90 25.62 -34.56
C ILE A 22 -6.50 26.45 -33.33
N CYS A 23 -5.24 26.85 -33.22
CA CYS A 23 -4.78 27.69 -32.11
C CYS A 23 -5.47 29.06 -32.07
N LEU A 24 -5.73 29.68 -33.23
CA LEU A 24 -6.46 30.96 -33.32
C LEU A 24 -7.93 30.83 -32.90
N VAL A 25 -8.61 29.76 -33.30
CA VAL A 25 -10.01 29.52 -32.91
C VAL A 25 -10.11 29.21 -31.41
N ALA A 26 -9.18 28.44 -30.85
CA ALA A 26 -9.15 28.11 -29.43
C ALA A 26 -8.90 29.36 -28.55
N SER A 27 -8.02 30.26 -28.99
CA SER A 27 -7.72 31.49 -28.25
C SER A 27 -8.87 32.52 -28.29
N ILE A 28 -9.61 32.62 -29.39
CA ILE A 28 -10.81 33.47 -29.47
C ILE A 28 -11.92 32.92 -28.55
N SER A 29 -12.15 31.60 -28.52
CA SER A 29 -13.12 30.97 -27.62
C SER A 29 -12.78 31.19 -26.14
N LEU A 30 -11.49 31.20 -25.79
CA LEU A 30 -11.03 31.45 -24.41
C LEU A 30 -11.25 32.92 -23.97
N ILE A 31 -11.14 33.87 -24.91
CA ILE A 31 -11.39 35.29 -24.62
C ILE A 31 -12.89 35.54 -24.40
N ILE A 32 -13.76 34.84 -25.13
CA ILE A 32 -15.22 34.96 -24.97
C ILE A 32 -15.67 34.37 -23.63
N SER A 33 -15.09 33.26 -23.17
CA SER A 33 -15.42 32.63 -21.89
C SER A 33 -14.88 33.36 -20.64
N LEU A 34 -13.94 34.30 -20.82
CA LEU A 34 -13.35 35.09 -19.75
C LEU A 34 -14.00 36.47 -19.56
N THR A 35 -15.07 36.80 -20.31
CA THR A 35 -15.85 38.02 -20.07
C THR A 35 -16.94 37.76 -19.00
N PRO A 36 -16.91 38.43 -17.83
CA PRO A 36 -17.88 38.18 -16.78
C PRO A 36 -19.21 38.88 -17.10
N HIS A 37 -20.24 38.10 -17.41
CA HIS A 37 -21.61 38.57 -17.34
C HIS A 37 -21.99 38.80 -15.87
N PHE A 38 -21.96 40.07 -15.43
CA PHE A 38 -22.51 40.47 -14.15
C PHE A 38 -24.03 40.24 -14.13
N SER A 39 -24.51 39.44 -13.19
CA SER A 39 -25.91 39.43 -12.75
C SER A 39 -25.96 39.13 -11.26
N ASN A 40 -26.17 40.18 -10.48
CA ASN A 40 -26.50 40.14 -9.06
C ASN A 40 -27.84 39.44 -8.85
N ASN A 41 -27.93 38.52 -7.90
CA ASN A 41 -29.14 38.31 -7.12
C ASN A 41 -28.80 37.75 -5.74
N TYR A 42 -29.04 38.60 -4.73
CA TYR A 42 -29.13 38.24 -3.32
C TYR A 42 -30.41 37.43 -3.10
N ALA A 43 -30.31 36.29 -2.45
CA ALA A 43 -31.45 35.66 -1.77
C ALA A 43 -31.01 35.05 -0.44
N ARG A 44 -31.61 35.60 0.61
CA ARG A 44 -31.46 35.31 2.04
C ARG A 44 -32.35 34.11 2.38
N SER A 45 -31.85 33.09 3.04
CA SER A 45 -32.67 32.05 3.67
C SER A 45 -32.35 31.94 5.15
N SER A 46 -33.39 32.09 5.96
CA SER A 46 -33.38 32.06 7.41
C SER A 46 -33.43 30.61 7.90
N ALA A 47 -32.49 30.21 8.76
CA ALA A 47 -32.60 28.99 9.55
C ALA A 47 -33.07 29.33 10.96
N VAL A 48 -34.25 28.82 11.31
CA VAL A 48 -34.83 28.85 12.66
C VAL A 48 -34.13 27.78 13.50
N ALA A 49 -33.43 28.21 14.55
CA ALA A 49 -32.86 27.32 15.56
C ALA A 49 -33.88 27.10 16.69
N VAL A 50 -34.29 25.86 16.90
CA VAL A 50 -34.97 25.42 18.12
C VAL A 50 -34.03 24.48 18.87
N THR A 51 -33.98 24.72 20.17
CA THR A 51 -33.00 24.32 21.18
C THR A 51 -32.97 22.83 21.53
N ASN A 52 -31.76 22.24 21.58
CA ASN A 52 -31.32 21.30 22.63
C ASN A 52 -29.78 21.08 22.66
N ASN A 53 -29.00 22.16 22.48
CA ASN A 53 -27.57 22.11 22.15
C ASN A 53 -26.59 21.85 23.31
N ASN A 54 -27.04 21.58 24.53
CA ASN A 54 -26.11 21.52 25.66
C ASN A 54 -25.74 20.09 26.06
N ILE A 55 -26.63 19.09 26.00
CA ILE A 55 -26.29 17.72 26.45
C ILE A 55 -25.63 16.89 25.33
N GLU A 56 -26.09 16.99 24.08
CA GLU A 56 -25.41 16.38 22.92
C GLU A 56 -24.01 16.94 22.73
N LYS A 57 -23.82 18.25 22.95
CA LYS A 57 -22.51 18.89 22.76
C LYS A 57 -21.47 18.49 23.81
N TYR A 58 -21.86 18.04 25.01
CA TYR A 58 -20.90 17.50 25.98
C TYR A 58 -20.52 16.04 25.68
N ILE A 59 -21.46 15.23 25.16
CA ILE A 59 -21.19 13.84 24.78
C ILE A 59 -20.40 13.76 23.45
N ILE A 60 -20.76 14.58 22.45
CA ILE A 60 -20.05 14.65 21.17
C ILE A 60 -18.62 15.19 21.36
N LYS A 61 -18.43 16.12 22.30
CA LYS A 61 -17.12 16.73 22.55
C LYS A 61 -16.16 15.81 23.32
N GLU A 62 -16.67 14.86 24.10
CA GLU A 62 -15.82 13.81 24.70
C GLU A 62 -15.41 12.74 23.67
N GLU A 63 -16.23 12.44 22.65
CA GLU A 63 -15.87 11.54 21.53
C GLU A 63 -14.98 12.22 20.46
N GLU A 64 -15.08 13.55 20.26
CA GLU A 64 -14.25 14.32 19.31
C GLU A 64 -12.76 14.41 19.71
N ASP A 65 -12.43 14.21 20.99
CA ASP A 65 -11.04 14.27 21.49
C ASP A 65 -10.35 12.89 21.58
N GLU A 66 -11.05 11.78 21.30
CA GLU A 66 -10.41 10.46 21.36
C GLU A 66 -9.65 10.16 20.06
N GLU A 67 -8.36 9.85 20.19
CA GLU A 67 -7.49 9.49 19.08
C GLU A 67 -7.97 8.22 18.35
N THR A 68 -7.86 8.18 17.01
CA THR A 68 -8.20 6.97 16.23
C THR A 68 -7.33 5.79 16.70
N ASN A 69 -7.99 4.66 16.95
CA ASN A 69 -7.38 3.42 17.45
C ASN A 69 -8.03 2.21 16.75
N ILE A 70 -7.54 0.99 17.01
CA ILE A 70 -7.98 -0.21 16.27
C ILE A 70 -9.48 -0.52 16.41
N SER A 71 -10.12 -0.12 17.52
CA SER A 71 -11.56 -0.35 17.73
C SER A 71 -12.46 0.49 16.83
N HIS A 72 -11.91 1.58 16.28
CA HIS A 72 -12.58 2.48 15.35
C HIS A 72 -12.57 1.99 13.89
N ILE A 73 -11.82 0.91 13.61
CA ILE A 73 -11.64 0.36 12.26
C ILE A 73 -12.48 -0.90 12.10
N LEU A 74 -13.36 -0.93 11.10
CA LEU A 74 -14.13 -2.12 10.74
C LEU A 74 -13.55 -2.75 9.47
N PHE A 75 -13.02 -3.96 9.59
CA PHE A 75 -12.47 -4.70 8.45
C PHE A 75 -13.58 -5.43 7.67
N GLY A 76 -13.61 -5.25 6.35
CA GLY A 76 -14.41 -6.03 5.41
C GLY A 76 -13.50 -6.86 4.51
N ILE A 77 -13.34 -8.14 4.82
CA ILE A 77 -12.40 -9.03 4.13
C ILE A 77 -13.12 -9.79 3.01
N GLY A 78 -12.73 -9.60 1.76
CA GLY A 78 -13.24 -10.37 0.63
C GLY A 78 -12.70 -11.79 0.65
N GLY A 79 -13.57 -12.78 0.80
CA GLY A 79 -13.18 -14.21 0.80
C GLY A 79 -14.14 -15.07 0.00
N SER A 80 -13.79 -16.35 -0.18
CA SER A 80 -14.69 -17.37 -0.72
C SER A 80 -14.68 -18.60 0.19
N ALA A 81 -15.86 -19.17 0.45
CA ALA A 81 -16.01 -20.35 1.30
C ALA A 81 -15.13 -21.51 0.78
N LYS A 82 -15.02 -21.64 -0.53
CA LYS A 82 -14.21 -22.66 -1.21
C LYS A 82 -12.71 -22.54 -0.96
N THR A 83 -12.17 -21.33 -0.86
CA THR A 83 -10.72 -21.08 -0.75
C THR A 83 -10.28 -20.68 0.64
N TRP A 84 -11.22 -20.33 1.52
CA TRP A 84 -10.95 -19.80 2.85
C TRP A 84 -9.99 -20.68 3.65
N HIS A 85 -10.21 -22.00 3.68
CA HIS A 85 -9.36 -22.95 4.43
C HIS A 85 -7.86 -22.80 4.10
N ASN A 86 -7.51 -22.53 2.84
CA ASN A 86 -6.13 -22.39 2.41
C ASN A 86 -5.59 -20.96 2.56
N ARG A 87 -6.47 -19.95 2.51
CA ARG A 87 -6.11 -18.53 2.50
C ARG A 87 -6.13 -17.88 3.88
N SER A 88 -6.96 -18.39 4.80
CA SER A 88 -7.08 -17.95 6.19
C SER A 88 -5.73 -17.83 6.89
N ARG A 89 -4.76 -18.68 6.52
CA ARG A 89 -3.38 -18.66 7.03
C ARG A 89 -2.68 -17.30 6.96
N TYR A 90 -3.09 -16.39 6.07
CA TYR A 90 -2.56 -15.03 6.00
C TYR A 90 -3.32 -14.09 6.95
N SER A 91 -4.65 -14.19 6.96
CA SER A 91 -5.50 -13.47 7.91
C SER A 91 -5.14 -13.79 9.36
N ASP A 92 -4.84 -15.05 9.67
CA ASP A 92 -4.46 -15.52 11.01
C ASP A 92 -3.13 -14.92 11.52
N LEU A 93 -2.30 -14.34 10.65
CA LEU A 93 -1.03 -13.71 11.06
C LEU A 93 -1.24 -12.35 11.73
N TRP A 94 -2.23 -11.59 11.27
CA TRP A 94 -2.46 -10.21 11.71
C TRP A 94 -3.78 -10.02 12.46
N TRP A 95 -4.78 -10.87 12.23
CA TRP A 95 -6.02 -10.81 12.96
C TRP A 95 -5.78 -11.06 14.45
N ARG A 96 -6.45 -10.31 15.32
CA ARG A 96 -6.33 -10.44 16.77
C ARG A 96 -7.73 -10.59 17.37
N PRO A 97 -8.15 -11.82 17.71
CA PRO A 97 -9.48 -12.07 18.28
C PRO A 97 -9.76 -11.15 19.47
N LYS A 98 -10.97 -10.59 19.51
CA LYS A 98 -11.44 -9.63 20.55
C LYS A 98 -10.73 -8.27 20.56
N VAL A 99 -9.77 -8.03 19.67
CA VAL A 99 -9.09 -6.74 19.50
C VAL A 99 -9.48 -6.10 18.18
N THR A 100 -9.31 -6.83 17.07
CA THR A 100 -9.79 -6.41 15.75
C THR A 100 -11.28 -6.70 15.60
N ARG A 101 -11.99 -5.86 14.84
CA ARG A 101 -13.41 -6.03 14.52
C ARG A 101 -13.63 -5.98 13.01
N GLY A 102 -14.57 -6.78 12.51
CA GLY A 102 -14.75 -6.95 11.08
C GLY A 102 -15.26 -8.33 10.73
N PHE A 103 -15.43 -8.58 9.43
CA PHE A 103 -15.97 -9.83 8.93
C PHE A 103 -15.29 -10.28 7.63
N VAL A 104 -15.18 -11.58 7.45
CA VAL A 104 -14.96 -12.20 6.13
C VAL A 104 -16.29 -12.29 5.41
N TRP A 105 -16.40 -11.69 4.23
CA TRP A 105 -17.58 -11.70 3.38
C TRP A 105 -17.45 -12.79 2.32
N LEU A 106 -18.15 -13.89 2.56
CA LEU A 106 -18.14 -15.10 1.73
C LEU A 106 -19.23 -15.03 0.66
N ASP A 107 -19.05 -15.84 -0.38
CA ASP A 107 -20.02 -16.11 -1.44
C ASP A 107 -21.17 -17.03 -1.00
N GLU A 108 -20.91 -17.94 -0.07
CA GLU A 108 -21.88 -18.89 0.45
C GLU A 108 -21.53 -19.30 1.89
N GLU A 109 -22.41 -20.06 2.55
CA GLU A 109 -22.12 -20.62 3.86
C GLU A 109 -20.96 -21.65 3.78
N PRO A 110 -19.98 -21.60 4.69
CA PRO A 110 -18.98 -22.65 4.81
C PRO A 110 -19.63 -24.02 5.03
N HIS A 111 -19.01 -25.08 4.50
CA HIS A 111 -19.50 -26.44 4.72
C HIS A 111 -19.56 -26.77 6.22
N GLN A 112 -20.72 -27.23 6.69
CA GLN A 112 -21.00 -27.53 8.10
C GLN A 112 -20.04 -28.52 8.77
N ASN A 113 -19.31 -29.31 7.97
CA ASN A 113 -18.37 -30.32 8.46
C ASN A 113 -17.03 -29.72 8.93
N GLU A 114 -16.77 -28.44 8.67
CA GLU A 114 -15.57 -27.73 9.14
C GLU A 114 -15.98 -26.58 10.06
N PRO A 115 -15.69 -26.66 11.38
CA PRO A 115 -16.03 -25.57 12.30
C PRO A 115 -15.21 -24.33 11.97
N TRP A 116 -15.86 -23.17 11.97
CA TRP A 116 -15.18 -21.89 11.80
C TRP A 116 -14.23 -21.63 12.97
N PRO A 117 -12.92 -21.44 12.76
CA PRO A 117 -11.98 -21.28 13.86
C PRO A 117 -12.27 -20.01 14.67
N GLU A 118 -12.30 -20.11 16.00
CA GLU A 118 -12.47 -18.94 16.90
C GLU A 118 -11.34 -17.92 16.77
N THR A 119 -10.17 -18.36 16.28
CA THR A 119 -9.01 -17.51 16.03
C THR A 119 -9.12 -16.70 14.74
N SER A 120 -10.00 -17.09 13.82
CA SER A 120 -10.21 -16.41 12.55
C SER A 120 -11.22 -15.27 12.69
N PRO A 121 -11.22 -14.26 11.79
CA PRO A 121 -12.26 -13.25 11.77
C PRO A 121 -13.64 -13.90 11.60
N PRO A 122 -14.71 -13.41 12.23
CA PRO A 122 -16.05 -13.97 12.01
C PRO A 122 -16.47 -13.78 10.55
N TYR A 123 -17.39 -14.61 10.04
CA TYR A 123 -17.86 -14.47 8.66
C TYR A 123 -19.28 -13.91 8.54
N ARG A 124 -19.59 -13.44 7.34
CA ARG A 124 -20.92 -13.11 6.81
C ARG A 124 -21.03 -13.66 5.39
N VAL A 125 -22.24 -13.98 4.96
CA VAL A 125 -22.51 -14.35 3.57
C VAL A 125 -23.02 -13.11 2.85
N SER A 126 -22.43 -12.81 1.71
CA SER A 126 -22.81 -11.64 0.91
C SER A 126 -24.24 -11.82 0.39
N GLN A 127 -24.99 -10.74 0.29
CA GLN A 127 -26.34 -10.79 -0.29
C GLN A 127 -26.32 -11.21 -1.77
N ASP A 128 -27.46 -11.68 -2.28
CA ASP A 128 -27.61 -12.02 -3.70
C ASP A 128 -27.36 -10.80 -4.60
N THR A 129 -26.60 -11.02 -5.67
CA THR A 129 -26.23 -10.02 -6.67
C THR A 129 -26.68 -10.41 -8.08
N SER A 130 -27.57 -11.39 -8.21
CA SER A 130 -28.08 -11.89 -9.49
C SER A 130 -28.73 -10.81 -10.37
N GLU A 131 -29.40 -9.82 -9.75
CA GLU A 131 -30.07 -8.71 -10.44
C GLU A 131 -29.11 -7.67 -11.02
N PHE A 132 -27.83 -7.66 -10.59
CA PHE A 132 -26.86 -6.68 -11.06
C PHE A 132 -26.37 -6.99 -12.48
N LYS A 133 -26.17 -5.93 -13.27
CA LYS A 133 -25.53 -6.03 -14.56
C LYS A 133 -24.04 -6.33 -14.38
N TYR A 134 -23.53 -7.28 -15.17
CA TYR A 134 -22.10 -7.53 -15.30
C TYR A 134 -21.83 -8.13 -16.69
N ASN A 135 -21.07 -7.43 -17.52
CA ASN A 135 -20.79 -7.85 -18.90
C ASN A 135 -19.30 -7.77 -19.27
N CYS A 136 -18.41 -7.62 -18.29
CA CYS A 136 -16.97 -7.73 -18.52
C CYS A 136 -16.61 -9.18 -18.87
N TRP A 137 -16.30 -9.42 -20.14
CA TRP A 137 -16.13 -10.76 -20.72
C TRP A 137 -14.90 -11.53 -20.22
N PHE A 138 -13.89 -10.84 -19.69
CA PHE A 138 -12.64 -11.43 -19.18
C PHE A 138 -12.54 -11.40 -17.64
N GLY A 139 -13.60 -10.98 -16.94
CA GLY A 139 -13.63 -10.93 -15.47
C GLY A 139 -14.67 -11.86 -14.86
N ASN A 140 -14.79 -11.82 -13.54
CA ASN A 140 -15.74 -12.64 -12.79
C ASN A 140 -16.83 -11.78 -12.12
N ARG A 141 -18.09 -12.19 -12.25
CA ARG A 141 -19.26 -11.55 -11.60
C ARG A 141 -19.11 -11.44 -10.09
N THR A 142 -18.29 -12.26 -9.44
CA THR A 142 -17.94 -12.13 -8.01
C THR A 142 -17.47 -10.72 -7.64
N ALA A 143 -16.88 -9.96 -8.57
CA ALA A 143 -16.54 -8.55 -8.39
C ALA A 143 -17.72 -7.68 -7.90
N VAL A 144 -18.96 -8.03 -8.26
CA VAL A 144 -20.16 -7.30 -7.83
C VAL A 144 -20.38 -7.43 -6.32
N ARG A 145 -20.32 -8.65 -5.77
CA ARG A 145 -20.50 -8.83 -4.31
C ARG A 145 -19.33 -8.25 -3.52
N ILE A 146 -18.11 -8.36 -4.02
CA ILE A 146 -16.93 -7.80 -3.35
C ILE A 146 -17.03 -6.28 -3.29
N ALA A 147 -17.47 -5.62 -4.37
CA ALA A 147 -17.72 -4.18 -4.36
C ALA A 147 -18.81 -3.75 -3.36
N ARG A 148 -19.72 -4.65 -2.94
CA ARG A 148 -20.78 -4.36 -1.98
C ARG A 148 -20.36 -4.55 -0.52
N ILE A 149 -19.17 -5.10 -0.24
CA ILE A 149 -18.69 -5.37 1.13
C ILE A 149 -18.75 -4.14 2.03
N VAL A 150 -18.33 -2.96 1.55
CA VAL A 150 -18.40 -1.72 2.35
C VAL A 150 -19.85 -1.36 2.69
N LYS A 151 -20.78 -1.55 1.76
CA LYS A 151 -22.20 -1.30 2.00
C LYS A 151 -22.78 -2.29 2.98
N GLU A 152 -22.57 -3.58 2.77
CA GLU A 152 -23.09 -4.62 3.65
C GLU A 152 -22.50 -4.50 5.06
N SER A 153 -21.23 -4.08 5.19
CA SER A 153 -20.59 -3.80 6.48
C SER A 153 -21.16 -2.55 7.17
N PHE A 154 -21.48 -1.50 6.41
CA PHE A 154 -22.10 -0.28 6.93
C PHE A 154 -23.53 -0.57 7.45
N GLU A 155 -24.29 -1.35 6.71
CA GLU A 155 -25.69 -1.71 7.03
C GLU A 155 -25.83 -2.60 8.27
N LEU A 156 -24.74 -3.18 8.79
CA LEU A 156 -24.74 -3.85 10.09
C LEU A 156 -25.00 -2.88 11.26
N GLY A 157 -24.89 -1.56 11.05
CA GLY A 157 -25.22 -0.56 12.07
C GLY A 157 -24.32 -0.59 13.31
N LEU A 158 -23.08 -1.06 13.13
CA LEU A 158 -22.11 -1.15 14.22
C LEU A 158 -21.70 0.25 14.71
N THR A 159 -21.71 0.45 16.03
CA THR A 159 -21.40 1.75 16.65
C THR A 159 -19.89 2.02 16.70
N ASN A 160 -19.57 3.31 16.85
CA ASN A 160 -18.21 3.84 16.97
C ASN A 160 -17.25 3.34 15.89
N VAL A 161 -17.70 3.34 14.63
CA VAL A 161 -16.86 3.06 13.46
C VAL A 161 -16.47 4.38 12.82
N ARG A 162 -15.17 4.62 12.65
CA ARG A 162 -14.63 5.80 11.96
C ARG A 162 -14.12 5.47 10.55
N TRP A 163 -13.65 4.23 10.36
CA TRP A 163 -13.06 3.78 9.11
C TRP A 163 -13.56 2.38 8.73
N TYR A 164 -13.96 2.23 7.48
CA TYR A 164 -14.23 0.94 6.85
C TYR A 164 -13.00 0.56 6.03
N VAL A 165 -12.33 -0.53 6.40
CA VAL A 165 -11.12 -1.01 5.72
C VAL A 165 -11.41 -2.29 4.97
N MET A 166 -11.32 -2.26 3.65
CA MET A 166 -11.45 -3.43 2.79
C MET A 166 -10.09 -4.05 2.50
N GLY A 167 -10.07 -5.36 2.35
CA GLY A 167 -8.91 -6.13 1.89
C GLY A 167 -9.33 -7.54 1.45
N ASP A 168 -8.46 -8.27 0.77
CA ASP A 168 -8.72 -9.65 0.37
C ASP A 168 -8.25 -10.66 1.43
N ASP A 169 -8.72 -11.90 1.35
CA ASP A 169 -8.37 -13.00 2.26
C ASP A 169 -6.89 -13.43 2.25
N ASP A 170 -6.11 -13.00 1.25
CA ASP A 170 -4.64 -13.14 1.18
C ASP A 170 -3.88 -11.82 1.41
N THR A 171 -4.53 -10.84 2.02
CA THR A 171 -3.92 -9.58 2.47
C THR A 171 -3.44 -9.69 3.90
N VAL A 172 -2.23 -9.21 4.18
CA VAL A 172 -1.66 -9.11 5.52
C VAL A 172 -1.57 -7.64 5.91
N PHE A 173 -2.33 -7.24 6.93
CA PHE A 173 -2.30 -5.87 7.46
C PHE A 173 -1.33 -5.73 8.63
N PHE A 174 -0.69 -4.56 8.73
CA PHE A 174 0.13 -4.12 9.85
C PHE A 174 -0.71 -3.11 10.65
N THR A 175 -1.52 -3.61 11.57
CA THR A 175 -2.68 -2.87 12.13
C THR A 175 -2.33 -1.61 12.91
N GLU A 176 -1.24 -1.62 13.66
CA GLU A 176 -0.72 -0.46 14.41
C GLU A 176 -0.24 0.62 13.44
N ASN A 177 0.41 0.22 12.33
CA ASN A 177 0.79 1.15 11.27
C ASN A 177 -0.42 1.69 10.51
N LEU A 178 -1.43 0.86 10.23
CA LEU A 178 -2.71 1.29 9.66
C LEU A 178 -3.39 2.34 10.57
N VAL A 179 -3.46 2.09 11.88
CA VAL A 179 -4.00 3.04 12.86
C VAL A 179 -3.20 4.35 12.85
N ALA A 180 -1.87 4.28 12.81
CA ALA A 180 -1.02 5.48 12.74
C ALA A 180 -1.29 6.30 11.47
N VAL A 181 -1.46 5.64 10.32
CA VAL A 181 -1.78 6.27 9.03
C VAL A 181 -3.16 6.91 9.06
N LEU A 182 -4.19 6.20 9.51
CA LEU A 182 -5.55 6.73 9.55
C LEU A 182 -5.71 7.84 10.58
N GLY A 183 -4.92 7.82 11.66
CA GLY A 183 -4.86 8.89 12.65
C GLY A 183 -4.32 10.23 12.12
N LYS A 184 -3.78 10.29 10.89
CA LYS A 184 -3.37 11.54 10.23
C LYS A 184 -4.56 12.35 9.70
N TYR A 185 -5.71 11.70 9.55
CA TYR A 185 -6.85 12.24 8.84
C TYR A 185 -8.00 12.53 9.80
N ASP A 186 -8.68 13.65 9.60
CA ASP A 186 -9.93 13.98 10.29
C ASP A 186 -11.02 13.00 9.82
N TYR A 187 -11.38 12.04 10.68
CA TYR A 187 -12.33 11.00 10.35
C TYR A 187 -13.76 11.52 10.09
N ASN A 188 -14.03 12.80 10.42
CA ASN A 188 -15.30 13.47 10.11
C ASN A 188 -15.35 14.05 8.69
N GLN A 189 -14.27 13.92 7.91
CA GLN A 189 -14.22 14.30 6.50
C GLN A 189 -14.28 13.08 5.58
N MET A 190 -14.55 13.33 4.30
CA MET A 190 -14.66 12.27 3.30
C MET A 190 -13.29 11.91 2.72
N TYR A 191 -12.76 10.76 3.14
CA TYR A 191 -11.49 10.22 2.67
C TYR A 191 -11.65 8.83 2.04
N TYR A 192 -11.03 8.66 0.87
CA TYR A 192 -10.80 7.41 0.17
C TYR A 192 -9.29 7.19 0.08
N ILE A 193 -8.75 6.27 0.88
CA ILE A 193 -7.31 6.09 1.09
C ILE A 193 -6.88 4.70 0.63
N GLY A 194 -5.73 4.61 -0.02
CA GLY A 194 -5.10 3.33 -0.35
C GLY A 194 -3.89 3.50 -1.25
N GLY A 195 -3.52 2.42 -1.95
CA GLY A 195 -2.38 2.35 -2.86
C GLY A 195 -2.78 1.95 -4.27
N ASN A 196 -1.94 2.31 -5.24
CA ASN A 196 -2.00 1.76 -6.59
C ASN A 196 -1.21 0.44 -6.68
N SER A 197 -1.33 -0.22 -7.83
CA SER A 197 -0.43 -1.31 -8.20
C SER A 197 1.00 -0.79 -8.44
N GLU A 198 2.00 -1.58 -8.08
CA GLU A 198 3.41 -1.34 -8.41
C GLU A 198 3.67 -1.43 -9.92
N SER A 199 2.86 -2.22 -10.63
CA SER A 199 2.97 -2.48 -12.07
C SER A 199 2.15 -1.48 -12.88
N VAL A 200 2.80 -0.77 -13.83
CA VAL A 200 2.15 0.26 -14.64
C VAL A 200 0.97 -0.29 -15.44
N GLU A 201 1.11 -1.50 -15.99
CA GLU A 201 0.06 -2.08 -16.82
C GLU A 201 -1.24 -2.34 -16.06
N GLN A 202 -1.16 -2.64 -14.76
CA GLN A 202 -2.34 -2.81 -13.92
C GLN A 202 -3.05 -1.47 -13.74
N ASN A 203 -2.30 -0.38 -13.50
CA ASN A 203 -2.89 0.95 -13.36
C ASN A 203 -3.49 1.49 -14.67
N VAL A 204 -2.91 1.15 -15.82
CA VAL A 204 -3.44 1.52 -17.15
C VAL A 204 -4.76 0.80 -17.44
N VAL A 205 -4.85 -0.50 -17.10
CA VAL A 205 -6.07 -1.29 -17.30
C VAL A 205 -7.15 -0.94 -16.27
N CYS A 206 -6.73 -0.73 -15.02
CA CYS A 206 -7.64 -0.52 -13.90
C CYS A 206 -7.98 0.96 -13.70
N SER A 207 -7.08 1.72 -13.06
CA SER A 207 -7.04 3.19 -12.99
C SER A 207 -5.89 3.63 -12.08
N TYR A 208 -5.27 4.79 -12.35
CA TYR A 208 -4.39 5.47 -11.39
C TYR A 208 -5.17 6.16 -10.27
N SER A 209 -6.46 6.43 -10.48
CA SER A 209 -7.31 7.17 -9.54
C SER A 209 -8.15 6.25 -8.64
N MET A 210 -7.78 4.97 -8.52
CA MET A 210 -8.44 4.01 -7.63
C MET A 210 -7.42 3.33 -6.70
N ALA A 211 -7.84 3.07 -5.46
CA ALA A 211 -7.11 2.18 -4.58
C ALA A 211 -7.36 0.73 -5.02
N PHE A 212 -6.31 -0.09 -5.01
CA PHE A 212 -6.41 -1.52 -5.29
C PHE A 212 -6.84 -2.27 -4.02
N GLY A 213 -7.85 -3.13 -4.15
CA GLY A 213 -8.56 -3.79 -3.07
C GLY A 213 -7.69 -4.73 -2.26
N GLY A 214 -6.86 -5.53 -2.95
CA GLY A 214 -5.91 -6.43 -2.31
C GLY A 214 -4.86 -5.69 -1.48
N GLY A 215 -4.36 -4.55 -1.98
CA GLY A 215 -3.48 -3.66 -1.25
C GLY A 215 -4.17 -3.01 -0.06
N GLY A 216 -5.50 -2.96 -0.04
CA GLY A 216 -6.31 -2.43 1.03
C GLY A 216 -6.87 -1.04 0.71
N ILE A 217 -8.11 -0.81 1.14
CA ILE A 217 -8.83 0.45 0.93
C ILE A 217 -9.39 0.90 2.26
N ALA A 218 -9.13 2.13 2.68
CA ALA A 218 -9.78 2.74 3.83
C ALA A 218 -10.77 3.84 3.39
N ILE A 219 -12.00 3.74 3.89
CA ILE A 219 -13.09 4.68 3.60
C ILE A 219 -13.56 5.26 4.94
N SER A 220 -13.46 6.58 5.09
CA SER A 220 -13.98 7.30 6.26
C SER A 220 -15.50 7.10 6.42
N TYR A 221 -16.00 7.15 7.65
CA TYR A 221 -17.43 6.98 7.92
C TYR A 221 -18.36 7.91 7.12
N PRO A 222 -18.11 9.24 7.02
CA PRO A 222 -18.96 10.14 6.22
C PRO A 222 -19.00 9.74 4.74
N LEU A 223 -17.86 9.33 4.17
CA LEU A 223 -17.82 8.86 2.78
C LEU A 223 -18.60 7.56 2.60
N ALA A 224 -18.47 6.60 3.52
CA ALA A 224 -19.25 5.37 3.48
C ALA A 224 -20.76 5.67 3.50
N ALA A 225 -21.21 6.59 4.37
CA ALA A 225 -22.62 6.99 4.48
C ALA A 225 -23.18 7.62 3.18
N VAL A 226 -22.35 8.28 2.37
CA VAL A 226 -22.72 8.76 1.04
C VAL A 226 -22.69 7.63 0.03
N LEU A 227 -21.62 6.83 0.02
CA LEU A 227 -21.40 5.74 -0.92
C LEU A 227 -22.56 4.73 -0.92
N VAL A 228 -22.99 4.26 0.26
CA VAL A 228 -24.02 3.21 0.37
C VAL A 228 -25.36 3.59 -0.26
N LYS A 229 -25.66 4.89 -0.33
CA LYS A 229 -26.90 5.42 -0.94
C LYS A 229 -26.90 5.29 -2.45
N ILE A 230 -25.72 5.34 -3.09
CA ILE A 230 -25.59 5.33 -4.54
C ILE A 230 -25.00 4.02 -5.10
N LEU A 231 -24.35 3.22 -4.23
CA LEU A 231 -23.46 2.12 -4.63
C LEU A 231 -24.10 1.14 -5.60
N ASP A 232 -25.31 0.67 -5.33
CA ASP A 232 -25.94 -0.34 -6.18
C ASP A 232 -26.25 0.19 -7.59
N GLY A 233 -26.72 1.43 -7.68
CA GLY A 233 -26.95 2.11 -8.96
C GLY A 233 -25.63 2.37 -9.69
N CYS A 234 -24.59 2.76 -8.95
CA CYS A 234 -23.25 3.00 -9.47
C CYS A 234 -22.61 1.71 -10.03
N ILE A 235 -22.63 0.61 -9.29
CA ILE A 235 -22.16 -0.71 -9.74
C ILE A 235 -22.85 -1.10 -11.06
N ASN A 236 -24.15 -0.86 -11.16
CA ASN A 236 -24.91 -1.12 -12.38
C ASN A 236 -24.52 -0.20 -13.55
N ARG A 237 -24.15 1.06 -13.32
CA ARG A 237 -23.61 1.95 -14.37
C ARG A 237 -22.24 1.49 -14.86
N TYR A 238 -21.40 1.00 -13.94
CA TYR A 238 -20.06 0.48 -14.23
C TYR A 238 -20.03 -1.04 -14.42
N HIS A 239 -21.10 -1.61 -14.99
CA HIS A 239 -21.25 -3.07 -15.19
C HIS A 239 -20.15 -3.70 -16.07
N TYR A 240 -19.46 -2.89 -16.88
CA TYR A 240 -18.39 -3.29 -17.79
C TYR A 240 -17.00 -3.28 -17.17
N MET A 241 -16.82 -2.70 -15.97
CA MET A 241 -15.55 -2.73 -15.26
C MET A 241 -15.25 -4.14 -14.72
N TYR A 242 -13.97 -4.52 -14.75
CA TYR A 242 -13.47 -5.86 -14.45
C TYR A 242 -13.55 -6.18 -12.96
N GLY A 243 -12.92 -5.36 -12.12
CA GLY A 243 -12.77 -5.64 -10.68
C GLY A 243 -13.81 -4.96 -9.81
N SER A 244 -13.89 -5.38 -8.55
CA SER A 244 -14.63 -4.67 -7.49
C SER A 244 -14.09 -3.27 -7.27
N ASP A 245 -12.77 -3.14 -7.30
CA ASP A 245 -12.06 -1.95 -6.87
C ASP A 245 -12.21 -0.83 -7.90
N GLN A 246 -12.24 -1.19 -9.20
CA GLN A 246 -12.61 -0.27 -10.27
C GLN A 246 -14.04 0.27 -10.09
N LYS A 247 -14.98 -0.58 -9.66
CA LYS A 247 -16.36 -0.15 -9.43
C LYS A 247 -16.42 0.83 -8.25
N ILE A 248 -15.74 0.52 -7.15
CA ILE A 248 -15.59 1.44 -6.01
C ILE A 248 -14.97 2.77 -6.46
N GLY A 249 -13.84 2.73 -7.17
CA GLY A 249 -13.17 3.92 -7.70
C GLY A 249 -14.07 4.75 -8.62
N GLY A 250 -14.86 4.10 -9.48
CA GLY A 250 -15.89 4.77 -10.30
C GLY A 250 -16.94 5.47 -9.45
N CYS A 251 -17.43 4.83 -8.39
CA CYS A 251 -18.37 5.45 -7.46
C CYS A 251 -17.76 6.62 -6.68
N MET A 252 -16.49 6.53 -6.30
CA MET A 252 -15.79 7.65 -5.66
C MET A 252 -15.66 8.85 -6.61
N ALA A 253 -15.42 8.60 -7.90
CA ALA A 253 -15.40 9.64 -8.93
C ALA A 253 -16.78 10.31 -9.12
N GLU A 254 -17.88 9.57 -9.03
CA GLU A 254 -19.23 10.15 -9.06
C GLU A 254 -19.53 11.03 -7.83
N ILE A 255 -19.02 10.65 -6.65
CA ILE A 255 -19.15 11.44 -5.42
C ILE A 255 -18.23 12.68 -5.49
N GLY A 256 -17.16 12.63 -6.29
CA GLY A 256 -16.17 13.70 -6.40
C GLY A 256 -15.07 13.63 -5.32
N VAL A 257 -14.83 12.45 -4.75
CA VAL A 257 -13.76 12.24 -3.75
C VAL A 257 -12.58 11.53 -4.41
N PRO A 258 -11.41 12.18 -4.51
CA PRO A 258 -10.23 11.58 -5.12
C PRO A 258 -9.57 10.56 -4.19
N LEU A 259 -8.78 9.68 -4.79
CA LEU A 259 -7.88 8.81 -4.04
C LEU A 259 -6.80 9.62 -3.31
N THR A 260 -6.65 9.34 -2.03
CA THR A 260 -5.52 9.77 -1.19
C THR A 260 -4.51 8.63 -1.14
N HIS A 261 -3.33 8.86 -1.72
CA HIS A 261 -2.30 7.82 -1.84
C HIS A 261 -1.48 7.70 -0.55
N GLU A 262 -1.36 6.47 -0.05
CA GLU A 262 -0.49 6.12 1.06
C GLU A 262 0.53 5.06 0.62
N LEU A 263 1.82 5.38 0.79
CA LEU A 263 2.93 4.57 0.23
C LEU A 263 3.08 3.18 0.87
N GLY A 264 2.44 2.94 2.02
CA GLY A 264 2.53 1.68 2.74
C GLY A 264 1.48 0.64 2.33
N PHE A 265 0.51 1.00 1.47
CA PHE A 265 -0.47 0.05 0.94
C PHE A 265 0.09 -0.61 -0.31
N HIS A 266 0.43 -1.89 -0.22
CA HIS A 266 1.02 -2.63 -1.32
C HIS A 266 0.10 -3.72 -1.87
N GLN A 267 -0.35 -3.52 -3.10
CA GLN A 267 -1.04 -4.53 -3.89
C GLN A 267 -0.10 -5.69 -4.26
N MET A 268 1.22 -5.43 -4.34
CA MET A 268 2.25 -6.42 -4.67
C MET A 268 1.96 -7.16 -5.98
N ASP A 269 1.47 -6.44 -6.98
CA ASP A 269 1.24 -6.94 -8.34
C ASP A 269 2.58 -7.05 -9.08
N ILE A 270 3.47 -7.89 -8.56
CA ILE A 270 4.79 -8.18 -9.13
C ILE A 270 4.99 -9.70 -9.16
N LYS A 271 6.00 -10.16 -9.89
CA LYS A 271 6.41 -11.55 -9.93
C LYS A 271 7.86 -11.71 -9.54
N GLY A 272 8.19 -12.80 -8.84
CA GLY A 272 9.54 -13.07 -8.35
C GLY A 272 9.74 -12.61 -6.91
N SER A 273 10.92 -12.09 -6.58
CA SER A 273 11.28 -11.78 -5.20
C SER A 273 10.95 -10.34 -4.81
N PRO A 274 10.17 -10.10 -3.74
CA PRO A 274 9.87 -8.76 -3.26
C PRO A 274 11.04 -8.13 -2.48
N ARG A 275 12.19 -8.81 -2.38
CA ARG A 275 13.32 -8.34 -1.55
C ARG A 275 13.80 -6.94 -1.90
N GLY A 276 13.78 -6.57 -3.19
CA GLY A 276 14.13 -5.24 -3.63
C GLY A 276 13.23 -4.16 -3.04
N ILE A 277 11.91 -4.39 -3.07
CA ILE A 277 10.90 -3.45 -2.55
C ILE A 277 11.00 -3.36 -1.03
N LEU A 278 11.10 -4.49 -0.33
CA LEU A 278 11.17 -4.49 1.14
C LEU A 278 12.52 -3.95 1.66
N ALA A 279 13.63 -4.13 0.93
CA ALA A 279 14.94 -3.61 1.32
C ALA A 279 15.08 -2.08 1.13
N ALA A 280 14.31 -1.51 0.21
CA ALA A 280 14.31 -0.08 -0.13
C ALA A 280 12.89 0.50 -0.02
N HIS A 281 12.14 0.06 1.00
CA HIS A 281 10.79 0.57 1.24
C HIS A 281 10.87 2.09 1.48
N PRO A 282 9.95 2.89 0.91
CA PRO A 282 9.90 4.33 1.15
C PRO A 282 9.85 4.67 2.65
N VAL A 283 10.23 5.88 3.01
CA VAL A 283 10.10 6.38 4.40
C VAL A 283 8.63 6.65 4.69
N ALA A 284 7.90 5.59 5.01
CA ALA A 284 6.47 5.54 5.29
C ALA A 284 6.17 4.26 6.07
N PRO A 285 5.16 4.24 6.95
CA PRO A 285 4.78 3.03 7.65
C PRO A 285 4.30 1.97 6.65
N LEU A 286 4.81 0.73 6.74
CA LEU A 286 4.28 -0.40 5.98
C LEU A 286 2.88 -0.73 6.52
N VAL A 287 1.85 -0.70 5.67
CA VAL A 287 0.45 -0.86 6.08
C VAL A 287 -0.10 -2.23 5.70
N SER A 288 0.22 -2.72 4.51
CA SER A 288 -0.31 -3.98 4.01
C SER A 288 0.57 -4.60 2.94
N LEU A 289 0.49 -5.92 2.83
CA LEU A 289 1.11 -6.72 1.78
C LEU A 289 0.09 -7.71 1.22
N HIS A 290 0.00 -7.79 -0.10
CA HIS A 290 -0.95 -8.66 -0.79
C HIS A 290 -0.24 -9.68 -1.70
N HIS A 291 -0.99 -10.63 -2.26
CA HIS A 291 -0.50 -11.66 -3.19
C HIS A 291 0.74 -12.45 -2.74
N LEU A 292 0.96 -12.58 -1.42
CA LEU A 292 2.14 -13.21 -0.83
C LEU A 292 2.29 -14.71 -1.19
N GLY A 293 1.23 -15.35 -1.68
CA GLY A 293 1.27 -16.72 -2.20
C GLY A 293 1.69 -16.84 -3.68
N LYS A 294 1.83 -15.71 -4.38
CA LYS A 294 2.27 -15.62 -5.78
C LYS A 294 3.72 -15.16 -5.91
N LEU A 295 4.23 -14.48 -4.90
CA LEU A 295 5.62 -14.02 -4.81
C LEU A 295 6.54 -15.14 -4.36
N HIS A 296 7.85 -14.98 -4.56
CA HIS A 296 8.81 -15.77 -3.78
C HIS A 296 8.65 -15.44 -2.28
N PRO A 297 8.99 -16.37 -1.38
CA PRO A 297 9.02 -16.11 0.07
C PRO A 297 9.82 -14.84 0.41
N LEU A 298 9.35 -14.09 1.41
CA LEU A 298 9.96 -12.80 1.80
C LEU A 298 11.41 -12.97 2.25
N PHE A 299 11.67 -14.07 2.94
CA PHE A 299 12.99 -14.53 3.38
C PHE A 299 13.38 -15.75 2.55
N PRO A 300 14.58 -15.77 1.96
CA PRO A 300 15.05 -16.94 1.23
C PRO A 300 15.12 -18.19 2.11
N SER A 301 15.01 -19.36 1.50
CA SER A 301 15.04 -20.67 2.18
C SER A 301 13.92 -20.92 3.19
N MET A 302 12.88 -20.08 3.22
CA MET A 302 11.66 -20.30 3.98
C MET A 302 10.48 -20.59 3.06
N ASN A 303 9.40 -21.20 3.57
CA ASN A 303 8.14 -21.24 2.84
C ASN A 303 7.40 -19.88 2.97
N HIS A 304 6.40 -19.65 2.13
CA HIS A 304 5.65 -18.39 2.11
C HIS A 304 5.13 -17.99 3.49
N ARG A 305 4.45 -18.89 4.21
CA ARG A 305 3.84 -18.58 5.51
C ARG A 305 4.89 -18.23 6.56
N ASP A 306 5.94 -19.04 6.70
CA ASP A 306 6.96 -18.81 7.72
C ASP A 306 7.78 -17.56 7.43
N SER A 307 7.99 -17.23 6.15
CA SER A 307 8.65 -15.98 5.76
C SER A 307 7.86 -14.74 6.19
N VAL A 308 6.53 -14.76 6.05
CA VAL A 308 5.67 -13.65 6.49
C VAL A 308 5.62 -13.61 8.02
N LYS A 309 5.49 -14.77 8.67
CA LYS A 309 5.50 -14.86 10.13
C LYS A 309 6.78 -14.25 10.72
N LYS A 310 7.94 -14.51 10.13
CA LYS A 310 9.21 -13.92 10.58
C LYS A 310 9.24 -12.39 10.46
N LEU A 311 8.64 -11.82 9.41
CA LEU A 311 8.48 -10.37 9.30
C LEU A 311 7.55 -9.81 10.39
N ILE A 312 6.43 -10.51 10.65
CA ILE A 312 5.48 -10.14 11.71
C ILE A 312 6.12 -10.22 13.11
N GLU A 313 6.96 -11.22 13.38
CA GLU A 313 7.70 -11.31 14.64
C GLU A 313 8.60 -10.09 14.88
N ALA A 314 9.22 -9.53 13.83
CA ALA A 314 9.98 -8.28 13.92
C ALA A 314 9.07 -7.06 14.11
N TYR A 315 7.99 -7.00 13.34
CA TYR A 315 6.97 -5.96 13.45
C TYR A 315 6.41 -5.83 14.86
N GLU A 316 6.07 -6.94 15.52
CA GLU A 316 5.55 -6.93 16.89
C GLU A 316 6.53 -6.32 17.92
N LYS A 317 7.82 -6.24 17.60
CA LYS A 317 8.83 -5.63 18.48
C LYS A 317 8.97 -4.13 18.29
N ASP A 318 8.86 -3.61 17.08
CA ASP A 318 8.92 -2.18 16.76
C ASP A 318 8.07 -1.86 15.52
N PRO A 319 6.73 -1.75 15.70
CA PRO A 319 5.77 -1.69 14.58
C PRO A 319 6.08 -0.59 13.57
N SER A 320 6.36 0.61 14.08
CA SER A 320 6.61 1.80 13.27
C SER A 320 7.91 1.73 12.49
N ARG A 321 8.84 0.84 12.86
CA ARG A 321 10.16 0.73 12.25
C ARG A 321 10.27 -0.40 11.21
N ILE A 322 9.28 -1.28 11.12
CA ILE A 322 9.35 -2.41 10.18
C ILE A 322 9.66 -1.92 8.75
N VAL A 323 10.61 -2.58 8.10
CA VAL A 323 11.16 -2.30 6.76
C VAL A 323 11.68 -0.89 6.51
N GLN A 324 11.77 -0.03 7.53
CA GLN A 324 12.24 1.33 7.34
C GLN A 324 13.70 1.34 6.93
N GLN A 325 13.96 1.92 5.76
CA GLN A 325 15.30 1.99 5.20
C GLN A 325 16.12 3.07 5.91
N THR A 326 17.33 2.72 6.30
CA THR A 326 18.32 3.61 6.89
C THR A 326 19.65 3.43 6.19
N LEU A 327 20.26 4.54 5.79
CA LEU A 327 21.54 4.54 5.10
C LEU A 327 22.67 4.94 6.04
N CYS A 328 23.78 4.21 5.98
CA CYS A 328 24.96 4.47 6.79
C CYS A 328 26.23 4.35 5.96
N TYR A 329 27.25 5.13 6.32
CA TYR A 329 28.49 5.22 5.57
C TYR A 329 29.69 4.99 6.49
N ASP A 330 30.55 4.05 6.13
CA ASP A 330 31.88 3.91 6.73
C ASP A 330 32.90 4.52 5.76
N LEU A 331 33.18 5.82 5.96
CA LEU A 331 34.10 6.57 5.12
C LEU A 331 35.56 6.12 5.24
N LYS A 332 35.94 5.40 6.31
CA LYS A 332 37.31 4.88 6.46
C LYS A 332 37.54 3.70 5.52
N ARG A 333 36.53 2.84 5.38
CA ARG A 333 36.56 1.67 4.50
C ARG A 333 35.97 1.94 3.11
N ASN A 334 35.40 3.13 2.91
CA ASN A 334 34.59 3.50 1.75
C ASN A 334 33.41 2.55 1.54
N TRP A 335 32.67 2.22 2.59
CA TRP A 335 31.51 1.33 2.51
C TRP A 335 30.20 2.08 2.68
N SER A 336 29.15 1.54 2.06
CA SER A 336 27.77 1.95 2.30
C SER A 336 26.97 0.78 2.86
N LEU A 337 26.11 1.07 3.81
CA LEU A 337 25.19 0.13 4.41
C LEU A 337 23.78 0.66 4.19
N SER A 338 22.91 -0.20 3.66
CA SER A 338 21.46 0.04 3.62
C SER A 338 20.79 -0.96 4.56
N VAL A 339 20.15 -0.49 5.61
CA VAL A 339 19.45 -1.29 6.61
C VAL A 339 17.96 -1.12 6.40
N SER A 340 17.27 -2.20 6.04
CA SER A 340 15.81 -2.31 6.15
C SER A 340 15.48 -3.00 7.46
N TRP A 341 15.09 -2.22 8.47
CA TRP A 341 15.00 -2.71 9.84
C TRP A 341 13.97 -3.85 9.96
N GLY A 342 14.35 -4.93 10.63
CA GLY A 342 13.49 -6.12 10.77
C GLY A 342 13.38 -6.97 9.50
N TYR A 343 14.16 -6.67 8.45
CA TYR A 343 14.14 -7.43 7.20
C TYR A 343 15.54 -7.80 6.70
N SER A 344 16.34 -6.82 6.26
CA SER A 344 17.64 -7.09 5.63
C SER A 344 18.66 -5.96 5.80
N VAL A 345 19.93 -6.31 5.62
CA VAL A 345 21.05 -5.35 5.51
C VAL A 345 21.79 -5.62 4.20
N GLN A 346 22.08 -4.57 3.45
CA GLN A 346 22.92 -4.62 2.26
C GLN A 346 24.22 -3.86 2.52
N LEU A 347 25.35 -4.58 2.49
CA LEU A 347 26.68 -3.99 2.59
C LEU A 347 27.29 -3.84 1.20
N TYR A 348 27.63 -2.61 0.84
CA TYR A 348 28.33 -2.24 -0.37
C TYR A 348 29.79 -1.91 -0.03
N PRO A 349 30.76 -2.73 -0.48
CA PRO A 349 32.20 -2.43 -0.39
C PRO A 349 32.70 -1.21 -1.19
N TRP A 350 31.82 -0.23 -1.42
CA TRP A 350 32.07 1.06 -2.07
C TRP A 350 31.05 2.10 -1.60
N LEU A 351 31.33 3.37 -1.88
CA LEU A 351 30.41 4.47 -1.59
C LEU A 351 29.33 4.55 -2.68
N MET A 352 28.08 4.44 -2.24
CA MET A 352 26.86 4.55 -3.03
C MET A 352 26.20 5.88 -2.68
N ASN A 353 25.60 6.56 -3.67
CA ASN A 353 24.81 7.75 -3.36
C ASN A 353 23.43 7.35 -2.79
N ALA A 354 22.88 8.21 -1.94
CA ALA A 354 21.62 7.95 -1.25
C ALA A 354 20.44 7.76 -2.22
N ARG A 355 20.44 8.48 -3.35
CA ARG A 355 19.40 8.38 -4.38
C ARG A 355 19.33 6.97 -4.97
N GLU A 356 20.48 6.40 -5.35
CA GLU A 356 20.54 5.03 -5.87
C GLU A 356 20.22 3.97 -4.81
N LEU A 357 20.60 4.19 -3.55
CA LEU A 357 20.24 3.27 -2.47
C LEU A 357 18.73 3.26 -2.20
N GLY A 358 18.05 4.39 -2.44
CA GLY A 358 16.59 4.50 -2.34
C GLY A 358 15.83 3.79 -3.46
N PHE A 359 16.51 3.36 -4.54
CA PHE A 359 15.86 2.60 -5.60
C PHE A 359 15.88 1.09 -5.28
N PRO A 360 14.71 0.41 -5.32
CA PRO A 360 14.65 -1.03 -5.22
C PRO A 360 15.57 -1.73 -6.23
N VAL A 361 16.35 -2.71 -5.77
CA VAL A 361 17.04 -3.62 -6.69
C VAL A 361 15.96 -4.42 -7.41
N GLN A 362 15.98 -4.47 -8.74
CA GLN A 362 14.95 -5.12 -9.53
C GLN A 362 15.05 -6.65 -9.44
N THR A 363 14.51 -7.22 -8.37
CA THR A 363 14.49 -8.65 -8.07
C THR A 363 13.18 -9.31 -8.50
N PHE A 364 12.37 -8.56 -9.24
CA PHE A 364 11.01 -8.86 -9.63
C PHE A 364 10.73 -8.37 -11.06
N ASN A 365 9.68 -8.92 -11.64
CA ASN A 365 9.06 -8.49 -12.89
C ASN A 365 7.68 -7.88 -12.57
N THR A 366 7.08 -7.21 -13.55
CA THR A 366 5.71 -6.71 -13.46
C THR A 366 4.70 -7.87 -13.36
N TRP A 367 3.43 -7.57 -13.11
CA TRP A 367 2.36 -8.57 -13.01
C TRP A 367 2.20 -9.40 -14.29
N LEU A 368 2.31 -8.76 -15.45
CA LEU A 368 2.33 -9.42 -16.76
C LEU A 368 3.69 -10.04 -17.11
N ASP A 369 4.59 -10.18 -16.14
CA ASP A 369 5.91 -10.78 -16.28
C ASP A 369 6.85 -10.02 -17.23
N SER A 370 6.63 -8.71 -17.37
CA SER A 370 7.54 -7.82 -18.10
C SER A 370 8.65 -7.30 -17.18
N LYS A 371 9.77 -6.85 -17.73
CA LYS A 371 10.82 -6.23 -16.91
C LYS A 371 10.43 -4.85 -16.38
N GLU A 372 9.68 -4.09 -17.16
CA GLU A 372 9.28 -2.72 -16.90
C GLU A 372 7.96 -2.44 -17.65
N PRO A 373 7.23 -1.34 -17.35
CA PRO A 373 7.55 -0.32 -16.34
C PRO A 373 6.85 -0.51 -14.99
N PHE A 374 7.46 0.04 -13.94
CA PHE A 374 6.90 0.18 -12.60
C PHE A 374 6.50 1.63 -12.32
N THR A 375 5.69 1.86 -11.29
CA THR A 375 5.31 3.21 -10.83
C THR A 375 6.43 3.94 -10.06
N PHE A 376 7.61 3.32 -9.96
CA PHE A 376 8.80 3.83 -9.31
C PHE A 376 10.06 3.40 -10.06
N ASP A 377 11.15 4.12 -9.83
CA ASP A 377 12.46 3.80 -10.41
C ASP A 377 13.06 2.55 -9.73
N THR A 378 13.68 1.67 -10.52
CA THR A 378 14.45 0.53 -10.02
C THR A 378 15.92 0.67 -10.38
N ARG A 379 16.77 -0.14 -9.75
CA ARG A 379 18.17 -0.33 -10.16
C ARG A 379 18.46 -1.77 -10.56
N PRO A 380 19.45 -2.01 -11.44
CA PRO A 380 19.73 -3.35 -11.95
C PRO A 380 20.10 -4.35 -10.84
N ASN A 381 19.63 -5.59 -11.00
CA ASN A 381 20.07 -6.73 -10.21
C ASN A 381 21.25 -7.41 -10.92
N TYR A 382 22.48 -7.02 -10.58
CA TYR A 382 23.69 -7.56 -11.20
C TYR A 382 23.92 -9.03 -10.81
N VAL A 383 24.23 -9.85 -11.82
CA VAL A 383 24.61 -11.25 -11.63
C VAL A 383 26.07 -11.34 -11.19
N GLU A 384 26.91 -10.39 -11.59
CA GLU A 384 28.34 -10.41 -11.29
C GLU A 384 28.59 -10.19 -9.78
N PRO A 385 29.29 -11.10 -9.09
CA PRO A 385 29.50 -11.02 -7.64
C PRO A 385 30.13 -9.72 -7.15
N CYS A 386 31.03 -9.13 -7.96
CA CYS A 386 31.73 -7.89 -7.64
C CYS A 386 30.92 -6.61 -7.90
N LYS A 387 29.66 -6.73 -8.36
CA LYS A 387 28.75 -5.60 -8.62
C LYS A 387 27.49 -5.63 -7.74
N ARG A 388 27.36 -6.63 -6.86
CA ARG A 388 26.23 -6.77 -5.94
C ARG A 388 26.65 -6.52 -4.49
N PRO A 389 25.74 -6.03 -3.63
CA PRO A 389 26.01 -5.97 -2.19
C PRO A 389 26.13 -7.38 -1.59
N ILE A 390 26.74 -7.44 -0.41
CA ILE A 390 26.59 -8.59 0.48
C ILE A 390 25.26 -8.41 1.20
N GLU A 391 24.35 -9.37 1.04
CA GLU A 391 23.02 -9.34 1.64
C GLU A 391 23.00 -10.18 2.92
N TYR A 392 22.44 -9.59 3.97
CA TYR A 392 22.17 -10.23 5.25
C TYR A 392 20.67 -10.16 5.49
N PHE A 393 20.07 -11.24 5.97
CA PHE A 393 18.65 -11.28 6.32
C PHE A 393 18.48 -11.38 7.82
N LEU A 394 17.34 -10.89 8.33
CA LEU A 394 17.04 -10.94 9.75
C LEU A 394 17.21 -12.37 10.27
N ASP A 395 18.04 -12.53 11.29
CA ASP A 395 18.22 -13.77 12.03
C ASP A 395 17.35 -13.73 13.30
N GLN A 396 17.59 -12.71 14.13
CA GLN A 396 16.96 -12.54 15.44
C GLN A 396 16.56 -11.09 15.71
N VAL A 397 15.49 -10.90 16.47
CA VAL A 397 15.05 -9.61 17.04
C VAL A 397 14.81 -9.75 18.56
N VAL A 398 15.34 -8.82 19.34
CA VAL A 398 15.24 -8.80 20.81
C VAL A 398 14.91 -7.39 21.29
N ARG A 399 13.96 -7.26 22.24
CA ARG A 399 13.76 -6.02 23.00
C ARG A 399 14.74 -5.99 24.16
N LEU A 400 15.52 -4.92 24.26
CA LEU A 400 16.48 -4.67 25.32
C LEU A 400 15.78 -3.99 26.51
N GLN A 401 16.34 -4.13 27.70
CA GLN A 401 15.77 -3.58 28.94
C GLN A 401 15.69 -2.04 28.95
N ASN A 402 16.52 -1.38 28.15
CA ASN A 402 16.59 0.08 28.04
C ASN A 402 15.59 0.68 27.03
N GLY A 403 14.58 -0.07 26.60
CA GLY A 403 13.58 0.41 25.63
C GLY A 403 14.09 0.46 24.18
N ALA A 404 15.24 -0.16 23.88
CA ALA A 404 15.75 -0.33 22.53
C ALA A 404 15.47 -1.74 21.98
N THR A 405 15.69 -1.92 20.68
CA THR A 405 15.71 -3.21 20.00
C THR A 405 17.13 -3.55 19.55
N LEU A 406 17.46 -4.83 19.57
CA LEU A 406 18.64 -5.41 18.93
C LEU A 406 18.16 -6.36 17.83
N THR A 407 18.64 -6.15 16.62
CA THR A 407 18.42 -7.05 15.48
C THR A 407 19.76 -7.57 14.98
N SER A 408 19.82 -8.88 14.75
CA SER A 408 20.98 -9.57 14.18
C SER A 408 20.63 -10.03 12.78
N TYR A 409 21.51 -9.83 11.82
CA TYR A 409 21.32 -10.21 10.42
C TYR A 409 22.47 -11.11 9.98
N SER A 410 22.17 -12.25 9.38
CA SER A 410 23.15 -13.24 8.96
C SER A 410 23.08 -13.44 7.44
N THR A 411 24.22 -13.81 6.85
CA THR A 411 24.24 -14.27 5.45
C THR A 411 23.57 -15.63 5.36
N ILE A 412 22.82 -15.89 4.28
CA ILE A 412 22.25 -17.23 4.06
C ILE A 412 23.38 -18.22 3.78
N ILE A 413 23.46 -19.25 4.61
CA ILE A 413 24.41 -20.36 4.46
C ILE A 413 24.01 -21.14 3.20
N GLY A 414 24.84 -21.08 2.15
CA GLY A 414 24.63 -21.84 0.91
C GLY A 414 24.65 -21.00 -0.37
N ASP A 415 24.58 -19.66 -0.27
CA ASP A 415 24.78 -18.77 -1.43
C ASP A 415 26.29 -18.65 -1.74
N ASP A 416 26.73 -19.67 -2.47
CA ASP A 416 27.86 -19.66 -3.40
C ASP A 416 29.24 -19.36 -2.79
N PHE A 417 29.82 -20.38 -2.15
CA PHE A 417 31.27 -20.42 -1.93
C PHE A 417 32.06 -20.36 -3.26
N ASN A 418 31.44 -20.65 -4.42
CA ASN A 418 32.11 -20.69 -5.73
C ASN A 418 31.95 -19.41 -6.57
N ASN A 419 31.08 -18.45 -6.19
CA ASN A 419 30.90 -17.16 -6.88
C ASN A 419 31.19 -15.96 -5.97
N ARG A 420 32.31 -15.99 -5.24
CA ARG A 420 32.74 -14.87 -4.40
C ARG A 420 33.59 -13.88 -5.18
N CYS A 421 33.37 -12.59 -4.95
CA CYS A 421 34.27 -11.57 -5.45
C CYS A 421 35.57 -11.59 -4.63
N GLU A 422 36.64 -12.21 -5.15
CA GLU A 422 37.93 -12.31 -4.45
C GLU A 422 38.81 -11.06 -4.57
N ASN A 423 38.26 -9.93 -5.05
CA ASN A 423 38.97 -8.67 -5.10
C ASN A 423 39.42 -8.24 -3.68
N GLN A 424 40.62 -7.66 -3.55
CA GLN A 424 41.17 -7.14 -2.30
C GLN A 424 40.19 -6.20 -1.56
N LYS A 425 39.35 -5.44 -2.28
CA LYS A 425 38.32 -4.57 -1.66
C LYS A 425 37.16 -5.34 -1.02
N TYR A 426 36.80 -6.51 -1.56
CA TYR A 426 35.68 -7.32 -1.10
C TYR A 426 36.07 -8.26 0.05
N LYS A 427 37.33 -8.71 0.09
CA LYS A 427 37.81 -9.68 1.10
C LYS A 427 37.49 -9.27 2.55
N PRO A 428 37.72 -8.00 3.00
CA PRO A 428 37.37 -7.60 4.36
C PRO A 428 35.86 -7.56 4.61
N ALA A 429 35.05 -7.25 3.60
CA ALA A 429 33.60 -7.22 3.72
C ALA A 429 33.01 -8.65 3.78
N LEU A 430 33.58 -9.60 3.00
CA LEU A 430 33.18 -11.01 3.01
C LEU A 430 33.49 -11.73 4.33
N ALA A 431 34.40 -11.20 5.14
CA ALA A 431 34.68 -11.70 6.49
C ALA A 431 33.58 -11.35 7.51
N ILE A 432 32.65 -10.46 7.15
CA ILE A 432 31.52 -10.10 8.01
C ILE A 432 30.40 -11.11 7.74
N HIS A 433 30.15 -11.98 8.71
CA HIS A 433 29.09 -12.99 8.62
C HIS A 433 27.77 -12.56 9.28
N MET A 434 27.86 -11.57 10.17
CA MET A 434 26.72 -11.07 10.93
C MET A 434 26.82 -9.56 11.11
N VAL A 435 25.68 -8.88 11.03
CA VAL A 435 25.54 -7.45 11.32
C VAL A 435 24.54 -7.30 12.46
N ASN A 436 24.90 -6.53 13.49
CA ASN A 436 24.00 -6.21 14.59
C ASN A 436 23.59 -4.75 14.50
N VAL A 437 22.29 -4.48 14.61
CA VAL A 437 21.72 -3.14 14.58
C VAL A 437 20.92 -2.92 15.86
N THR A 438 21.27 -1.86 16.60
CA THR A 438 20.53 -1.42 17.79
C THR A 438 19.79 -0.12 17.47
N ALA A 439 18.54 -0.03 17.87
CA ALA A 439 17.72 1.16 17.66
C ALA A 439 16.78 1.41 18.85
N PRO A 440 16.52 2.66 19.28
CA PRO A 440 15.40 2.94 20.18
C PRO A 440 14.08 2.50 19.52
N ILE A 441 13.05 2.15 20.29
CA ILE A 441 11.72 1.89 19.71
C ILE A 441 11.21 3.16 19.00
N LEU A 442 10.67 3.03 17.79
CA LEU A 442 10.16 4.17 17.04
C LEU A 442 8.74 4.50 17.50
N SER A 443 8.51 5.75 17.89
CA SER A 443 7.16 6.22 18.24
C SER A 443 6.27 6.26 16.99
N PRO A 444 5.01 5.78 17.04
CA PRO A 444 4.07 5.88 15.92
C PRO A 444 3.72 7.34 15.57
N LEU A 445 3.96 8.28 16.49
CA LEU A 445 3.75 9.71 16.26
C LEU A 445 4.64 10.27 15.16
N VAL A 446 5.78 9.63 14.86
CA VAL A 446 6.66 10.04 13.75
C VAL A 446 5.93 10.10 12.40
N TRP A 447 4.84 9.34 12.26
CA TRP A 447 4.04 9.29 11.04
C TRP A 447 2.93 10.34 10.97
N ARG A 448 2.65 11.08 12.04
CA ARG A 448 1.50 11.99 12.15
C ARG A 448 1.73 13.44 11.73
N GLN A 449 2.72 13.65 10.84
CA GLN A 449 3.34 14.93 10.49
C GLN A 449 4.54 15.24 11.40
N LEU A 450 5.61 15.72 10.75
CA LEU A 450 6.85 16.12 11.39
C LEU A 450 6.56 17.37 12.24
N ASP A 451 6.44 17.21 13.55
CA ASP A 451 6.76 18.33 14.44
C ASP A 451 8.21 18.72 14.14
N VAL A 452 8.39 19.95 13.65
CA VAL A 452 9.70 20.51 13.26
C VAL A 452 10.59 20.77 14.48
N ASP A 453 10.03 20.63 15.69
CA ASP A 453 10.71 20.77 16.97
C ASP A 453 10.72 19.44 17.73
N ASP A 454 11.63 18.53 17.40
CA ASP A 454 12.47 17.89 18.42
C ASP A 454 13.61 17.08 17.78
N ASP A 455 14.68 16.88 18.55
CA ASP A 455 15.87 16.07 18.25
C ASP A 455 15.56 14.54 18.06
N ASN A 456 14.29 14.19 17.82
CA ASN A 456 13.70 12.85 17.68
C ASN A 456 13.66 12.36 16.21
N GLY A 457 14.65 12.75 15.42
CA GLY A 457 14.78 12.26 14.05
C GLY A 457 14.92 10.74 13.96
N ILE A 458 14.68 10.19 12.76
CA ILE A 458 15.01 8.81 12.37
C ILE A 458 16.56 8.67 12.35
N ARG A 459 17.19 8.72 13.54
CA ARG A 459 18.63 8.59 13.73
C ARG A 459 18.92 7.30 14.49
N PHE A 460 20.03 6.66 14.12
CA PHE A 460 20.47 5.38 14.67
C PHE A 460 21.92 5.45 15.13
N HIS A 461 22.27 4.54 16.04
CA HIS A 461 23.64 4.15 16.29
C HIS A 461 23.87 2.75 15.71
N ILE A 462 24.51 2.67 14.54
CA ILE A 462 24.96 1.39 14.00
C ILE A 462 26.28 1.02 14.66
N HIS A 463 26.31 -0.13 15.33
CA HIS A 463 27.55 -0.73 15.82
C HIS A 463 28.08 -1.75 14.80
N ILE A 464 28.88 -1.27 13.85
CA ILE A 464 29.76 -2.16 13.09
C ILE A 464 30.91 -2.54 14.04
N PRO A 465 31.19 -3.84 14.27
CA PRO A 465 32.32 -4.23 15.12
C PRO A 465 33.59 -3.50 14.68
N LYS A 466 34.18 -2.72 15.59
CA LYS A 466 35.56 -2.28 15.43
C LYS A 466 36.42 -3.52 15.60
N PHE A 467 37.27 -3.82 14.62
CA PHE A 467 38.46 -4.62 14.90
C PHE A 467 39.72 -3.85 14.53
N ILE A 468 40.65 -3.99 15.47
CA ILE A 468 42.07 -3.64 15.47
C ILE A 468 42.75 -4.25 14.25
#